data_AF-A0A3A4ZBR0-F1
#
_entry.id   AF-A0A3A4ZBR0-F1
#
_cell.length_a   1.000
_cell.length_b   1.000
_cell.length_c   1.000
_cell.angle_alpha   90.00
_cell.angle_beta   90.00
_cell.angle_gamma   90.00
#
_symmetry.space_group_name_H-M   'P 1'
#
loop_
_entity.id
_entity.type
_entity.pdbx_description
1 polymer ?
#
loop_
_entity_poly.entity_id
_entity_poly.type
_entity_poly.pdbx_seq_one_letter_code
_entity_poly.pdbx_strand_id
1 'polypeptide(L)'
;REYDHIRNRLDVLEALAADAETYEAASRANEAAHEAVVMANVQNAHRRRLAVLCGALYGWQAIEPLWADPPPNAGPGPESGSLVLAGAPRSRAKAFVYSLLRPGRGQIYQGKSARGLIFSAGSLAAGVAALEYWNRYDEAAGAYDLCVERFEAAESVPEKEALASACRLLRANADDERRNRAVSIAVLAAIWGWNCADTFFDAGDVRVSRYSVEIDPRGAAVAVRF
;
A
#
# COMPACT_ATOMS: atom_id res chain seq x y z
N ARG A 1 -20.67 3.64 9.36
CA ARG A 1 -21.72 4.62 8.99
C ARG A 1 -21.82 4.77 7.48
N GLU A 2 -20.77 5.16 6.76
CA GLU A 2 -20.77 5.26 5.28
C GLU A 2 -20.77 3.91 4.55
N TYR A 3 -21.26 2.80 5.11
CA TYR A 3 -21.28 1.50 4.40
C TYR A 3 -22.50 0.67 4.72
N ASP A 4 -23.00 0.81 5.95
CA ASP A 4 -24.37 0.46 6.28
C ASP A 4 -25.32 1.12 5.26
N HIS A 5 -25.00 2.33 4.79
CA HIS A 5 -25.84 3.01 3.80
C HIS A 5 -25.94 2.29 2.44
N ILE A 6 -24.89 1.64 1.91
CA ILE A 6 -24.98 0.97 0.59
C ILE A 6 -25.71 -0.36 0.71
N ARG A 7 -25.39 -1.15 1.73
CA ARG A 7 -26.07 -2.42 1.97
C ARG A 7 -27.54 -2.18 2.31
N ASN A 8 -27.82 -1.24 3.22
CA ASN A 8 -29.20 -0.84 3.53
C ASN A 8 -29.90 -0.27 2.30
N ARG A 9 -29.19 0.47 1.42
CA ARG A 9 -29.77 0.96 0.16
C ARG A 9 -30.11 -0.18 -0.77
N LEU A 10 -29.25 -1.19 -0.90
CA LEU A 10 -29.54 -2.37 -1.71
C LEU A 10 -30.77 -3.11 -1.17
N ASP A 11 -30.79 -3.42 0.13
CA ASP A 11 -31.91 -4.11 0.78
C ASP A 11 -33.23 -3.31 0.61
N VAL A 12 -33.17 -1.98 0.72
CA VAL A 12 -34.33 -1.08 0.49
C VAL A 12 -34.76 -1.09 -0.98
N LEU A 13 -33.82 -1.08 -1.93
CA LEU A 13 -34.15 -1.08 -3.36
C LEU A 13 -34.72 -2.43 -3.83
N GLU A 14 -34.21 -3.54 -3.30
CA GLU A 14 -34.76 -4.87 -3.54
C GLU A 14 -36.19 -4.99 -2.97
N ALA A 15 -36.42 -4.46 -1.77
CA ALA A 15 -37.76 -4.41 -1.19
C ALA A 15 -38.72 -3.53 -2.03
N LEU A 16 -38.26 -2.34 -2.46
CA LEU A 16 -39.04 -1.46 -3.34
C LEU A 16 -39.34 -2.11 -4.70
N ALA A 17 -38.43 -2.92 -5.25
CA ALA A 17 -38.66 -3.66 -6.49
C ALA A 17 -39.70 -4.76 -6.31
N ALA A 18 -39.68 -5.45 -5.16
CA ALA A 18 -40.65 -6.49 -4.82
C ALA A 18 -42.06 -5.94 -4.54
N ASP A 19 -42.15 -4.76 -3.91
CA ASP A 19 -43.40 -4.11 -3.54
C ASP A 19 -43.97 -3.19 -4.65
N ALA A 20 -43.29 -3.08 -5.80
CA ALA A 20 -43.68 -2.18 -6.87
C ALA A 20 -44.99 -2.60 -7.56
N GLU A 21 -45.99 -1.72 -7.51
CA GLU A 21 -47.30 -1.95 -8.17
C GLU A 21 -47.23 -1.87 -9.70
N THR A 22 -46.18 -1.25 -10.25
CA THR A 22 -46.01 -1.06 -11.69
C THR A 22 -44.68 -1.62 -12.17
N TYR A 23 -44.68 -2.14 -13.41
CA TYR A 23 -43.46 -2.63 -14.06
C TYR A 23 -42.38 -1.55 -14.14
N GLU A 24 -42.76 -0.30 -14.45
CA GLU A 24 -41.80 0.83 -14.51
C GLU A 24 -41.18 1.16 -13.15
N ALA A 25 -41.93 1.03 -12.06
CA ALA A 25 -41.37 1.23 -10.72
C ALA A 25 -40.41 0.08 -10.35
N ALA A 26 -40.78 -1.16 -10.67
CA ALA A 26 -39.94 -2.33 -10.47
C ALA A 26 -38.63 -2.24 -11.28
N SER A 27 -38.71 -1.85 -12.56
CA SER A 27 -37.53 -1.69 -13.43
C SER A 27 -36.57 -0.64 -12.88
N ARG A 28 -37.09 0.54 -12.51
CA ARG A 28 -36.26 1.62 -11.92
C ARG A 28 -35.60 1.21 -10.60
N ALA A 29 -36.32 0.46 -9.75
CA ALA A 29 -35.77 -0.05 -8.50
C ALA A 29 -34.65 -1.08 -8.78
N ASN A 30 -34.83 -1.98 -9.75
CA ASN A 30 -33.83 -2.96 -10.16
C ASN A 30 -32.57 -2.30 -10.77
N GLU A 31 -32.73 -1.29 -11.62
CA GLU A 31 -31.61 -0.51 -12.17
C GLU A 31 -30.81 0.18 -11.05
N ALA A 32 -31.50 0.85 -10.13
CA ALA A 32 -30.87 1.48 -8.99
C ALA A 32 -30.16 0.46 -8.07
N ALA A 33 -30.73 -0.74 -7.91
CA ALA A 33 -30.13 -1.83 -7.14
C ALA A 33 -28.86 -2.34 -7.84
N HIS A 34 -28.90 -2.51 -9.17
CA HIS A 34 -27.75 -2.90 -9.96
C HIS A 34 -26.58 -1.90 -9.81
N GLU A 35 -26.86 -0.61 -9.93
CA GLU A 35 -25.86 0.45 -9.68
C GLU A 35 -25.28 0.38 -8.28
N ALA A 36 -26.13 0.18 -7.26
CA ALA A 36 -25.68 0.05 -5.87
C ALA A 36 -24.74 -1.15 -5.68
N VAL A 37 -25.01 -2.28 -6.35
CA VAL A 37 -24.14 -3.47 -6.34
C VAL A 37 -22.79 -3.16 -6.98
N VAL A 38 -22.78 -2.51 -8.14
CA VAL A 38 -21.53 -2.11 -8.82
C VAL A 38 -20.68 -1.20 -7.91
N MET A 39 -21.29 -0.18 -7.30
CA MET A 39 -20.59 0.71 -6.37
C MET A 39 -20.08 -0.04 -5.12
N ALA A 40 -20.87 -0.95 -4.56
CA ALA A 40 -20.46 -1.77 -3.43
C ALA A 40 -19.24 -2.65 -3.76
N ASN A 41 -19.20 -3.20 -4.98
CA ASN A 41 -18.07 -4.01 -5.44
C ASN A 41 -16.78 -3.21 -5.55
N VAL A 42 -16.83 -1.98 -6.08
CA VAL A 42 -15.66 -1.09 -6.15
C VAL A 42 -15.13 -0.77 -4.75
N GLN A 43 -16.02 -0.40 -3.82
CA GLN A 43 -15.62 -0.12 -2.44
C GLN A 43 -15.06 -1.35 -1.71
N ASN A 44 -15.64 -2.53 -1.93
CA ASN A 44 -15.11 -3.77 -1.37
C ASN A 44 -13.74 -4.12 -1.95
N ALA A 45 -13.50 -3.86 -3.24
CA ALA A 45 -12.18 -4.01 -3.84
C ALA A 45 -11.15 -3.06 -3.20
N HIS A 46 -11.52 -1.80 -2.97
CA HIS A 46 -10.66 -0.84 -2.26
C HIS A 46 -10.28 -1.32 -0.85
N ARG A 47 -11.26 -1.78 -0.07
CA ARG A 47 -11.01 -2.33 1.28
C ARG A 47 -10.10 -3.52 1.28
N ARG A 48 -10.28 -4.45 0.32
CA ARG A 48 -9.38 -5.60 0.17
C ARG A 48 -7.95 -5.13 -0.09
N ARG A 49 -7.76 -4.14 -0.96
CA ARG A 49 -6.43 -3.56 -1.23
C ARG A 49 -5.83 -2.88 0.00
N LEU A 50 -6.61 -2.11 0.75
CA LEU A 50 -6.16 -1.51 2.01
C LEU A 50 -5.82 -2.57 3.06
N ALA A 51 -6.64 -3.62 3.19
CA ALA A 51 -6.38 -4.72 4.10
C ALA A 51 -5.11 -5.49 3.72
N VAL A 52 -4.87 -5.70 2.42
CA VAL A 52 -3.62 -6.28 1.91
C VAL A 52 -2.43 -5.36 2.19
N LEU A 53 -2.56 -4.05 1.99
CA LEU A 53 -1.49 -3.09 2.32
C LEU A 53 -1.19 -3.10 3.82
N CYS A 54 -2.20 -3.00 4.68
CA CYS A 54 -2.04 -3.09 6.13
C CYS A 54 -1.44 -4.44 6.53
N GLY A 55 -1.92 -5.55 5.96
CA GLY A 55 -1.38 -6.89 6.18
C GLY A 55 0.09 -6.99 5.77
N ALA A 56 0.49 -6.39 4.66
CA ALA A 56 1.88 -6.33 4.23
C ALA A 56 2.74 -5.49 5.20
N LEU A 57 2.21 -4.36 5.70
CA LEU A 57 2.92 -3.48 6.63
C LEU A 57 3.09 -4.10 8.03
N TYR A 58 2.04 -4.70 8.58
CA TYR A 58 2.02 -5.26 9.93
C TYR A 58 2.46 -6.72 9.99
N GLY A 59 2.07 -7.53 9.00
CA GLY A 59 2.51 -8.93 8.90
C GLY A 59 4.03 -9.05 8.81
N TRP A 60 4.68 -8.08 8.17
CA TRP A 60 6.14 -8.02 8.15
C TRP A 60 6.76 -7.77 9.52
N GLN A 61 6.13 -6.96 10.39
CA GLN A 61 6.63 -6.72 11.76
C GLN A 61 6.62 -8.01 12.60
N ALA A 62 5.69 -8.93 12.34
CA ALA A 62 5.64 -10.23 13.01
C ALA A 62 6.73 -11.20 12.53
N ILE A 63 7.16 -11.09 11.28
CA ILE A 63 8.21 -11.94 10.68
C ILE A 63 9.61 -11.36 10.93
N GLU A 64 9.70 -10.05 11.16
CA GLU A 64 10.95 -9.32 11.34
C GLU A 64 11.91 -9.98 12.35
N PRO A 65 11.50 -10.44 13.55
CA PRO A 65 12.41 -11.07 14.51
C PRO A 65 13.04 -12.37 13.99
N LEU A 66 12.35 -13.08 13.10
CA LEU A 66 12.84 -14.34 12.51
C LEU A 66 13.89 -14.12 11.43
N TRP A 67 13.99 -12.89 10.92
CA TRP A 67 14.84 -12.49 9.79
C TRP A 67 15.83 -11.37 10.14
N ALA A 68 15.72 -10.81 11.35
CA ALA A 68 16.56 -9.73 11.84
C ALA A 68 17.88 -10.27 12.43
N ASP A 69 18.94 -9.63 11.96
CA ASP A 69 20.37 -9.71 12.29
C ASP A 69 20.95 -11.07 12.73
N PRO A 70 21.98 -11.58 12.01
CA PRO A 70 22.74 -12.73 12.50
C PRO A 70 23.25 -12.44 13.93
N PRO A 71 23.27 -13.46 14.80
CA PRO A 71 23.67 -13.29 16.19
C PRO A 71 25.04 -12.59 16.27
N PRO A 72 25.24 -11.71 17.25
CA PRO A 72 26.53 -11.06 17.42
C PRO A 72 27.62 -12.11 17.62
N ASN A 73 28.76 -11.92 16.97
CA ASN A 73 29.94 -12.73 17.23
C ASN A 73 30.46 -12.36 18.62
N ALA A 74 30.39 -13.30 19.55
CA ALA A 74 31.00 -13.17 20.87
C ALA A 74 32.44 -13.68 20.82
N GLY A 75 33.39 -12.90 21.31
CA GLY A 75 34.79 -13.30 21.45
C GLY A 75 35.43 -12.73 22.71
N PRO A 76 36.54 -13.31 23.19
CA PRO A 76 37.31 -12.73 24.29
C PRO A 76 37.84 -11.36 23.89
N GLY A 77 37.69 -10.37 24.75
CA GLY A 77 38.26 -9.05 24.55
C GLY A 77 39.76 -8.99 24.89
N PRO A 78 40.43 -7.87 24.54
CA PRO A 78 41.87 -7.70 24.77
C PRO A 78 42.25 -7.59 26.25
N GLU A 79 41.31 -7.28 27.14
CA GLU A 79 41.52 -7.19 28.58
C GLU A 79 40.96 -8.42 29.30
N SER A 80 41.63 -8.89 30.37
CA SER A 80 41.17 -10.07 31.11
C SER A 80 39.79 -9.81 31.73
N GLY A 81 38.81 -10.67 31.45
CA GLY A 81 37.44 -10.52 31.94
C GLY A 81 36.52 -9.68 31.03
N SER A 82 36.98 -9.29 29.84
CA SER A 82 36.15 -8.60 28.85
C SER A 82 35.62 -9.55 27.77
N LEU A 83 34.36 -9.37 27.37
CA LEU A 83 33.73 -10.08 26.25
C LEU A 83 33.32 -9.05 25.19
N VAL A 84 33.81 -9.22 23.97
CA VAL A 84 33.49 -8.34 22.83
C VAL A 84 32.39 -9.01 22.02
N LEU A 85 31.26 -8.32 21.89
CA LEU A 85 30.19 -8.65 20.97
C LEU A 85 30.36 -7.78 19.72
N ALA A 86 30.84 -8.37 18.63
CA ALA A 86 30.91 -7.72 17.34
C ALA A 86 29.68 -8.08 16.52
N GLY A 87 29.00 -7.09 15.93
CA GLY A 87 27.98 -7.35 14.92
C GLY A 87 28.58 -8.11 13.72
N ALA A 88 27.81 -8.97 13.07
CA ALA A 88 28.27 -9.61 11.83
C ALA A 88 28.51 -8.56 10.72
N PRO A 89 29.42 -8.82 9.78
CA PRO A 89 29.65 -7.92 8.65
C PRO A 89 28.37 -7.76 7.82
N ARG A 90 27.95 -6.51 7.60
CA ARG A 90 26.74 -6.20 6.86
C ARG A 90 27.00 -6.25 5.35
N SER A 91 26.47 -7.26 4.67
CA SER A 91 26.56 -7.41 3.21
C SER A 91 25.70 -6.39 2.45
N ARG A 92 26.28 -5.78 1.40
CA ARG A 92 25.58 -4.90 0.45
C ARG A 92 24.46 -5.62 -0.30
N ALA A 93 24.73 -6.85 -0.74
CA ALA A 93 23.73 -7.67 -1.44
C ALA A 93 22.51 -7.95 -0.53
N LYS A 94 22.76 -8.25 0.75
CA LYS A 94 21.70 -8.46 1.73
C LYS A 94 20.92 -7.17 2.01
N ALA A 95 21.60 -6.03 2.14
CA ALA A 95 20.96 -4.73 2.28
C ALA A 95 20.05 -4.42 1.09
N PHE A 96 20.52 -4.66 -0.13
CA PHE A 96 19.75 -4.45 -1.36
C PHE A 96 18.49 -5.32 -1.41
N VAL A 97 18.59 -6.62 -1.07
CA VAL A 97 17.43 -7.51 -0.95
C VAL A 97 16.43 -6.97 0.07
N TYR A 98 16.90 -6.48 1.22
CA TYR A 98 16.00 -5.87 2.20
C TYR A 98 15.28 -4.63 1.67
N SER A 99 15.97 -3.78 0.90
CA SER A 99 15.36 -2.60 0.26
C SER A 99 14.37 -2.95 -0.86
N LEU A 100 14.62 -4.04 -1.60
CA LEU A 100 13.67 -4.57 -2.57
C LEU A 100 12.37 -5.03 -1.90
N LEU A 101 12.47 -5.70 -0.75
CA LEU A 101 11.31 -6.18 0.00
C LEU A 101 10.56 -5.03 0.68
N ARG A 102 11.31 -4.09 1.27
CA ARG A 102 10.74 -2.94 1.98
C ARG A 102 11.63 -1.71 1.80
N PRO A 103 11.11 -0.65 1.19
CA PRO A 103 11.85 0.59 1.06
C PRO A 103 12.37 1.11 2.39
N GLY A 104 13.65 1.47 2.43
CA GLY A 104 14.34 2.02 3.59
C GLY A 104 15.01 0.99 4.50
N ARG A 105 14.67 -0.31 4.35
CA ARG A 105 15.19 -1.34 5.26
C ARG A 105 16.67 -1.64 5.04
N GLY A 106 17.15 -1.63 3.79
CA GLY A 106 18.57 -1.80 3.51
C GLY A 106 19.43 -0.69 4.10
N GLN A 107 18.95 0.56 4.11
CA GLN A 107 19.61 1.68 4.78
C GLN A 107 19.65 1.49 6.29
N ILE A 108 18.55 1.06 6.92
CA ILE A 108 18.53 0.75 8.36
C ILE A 108 19.52 -0.38 8.67
N TYR A 109 19.53 -1.43 7.85
CA TYR A 109 20.49 -2.52 7.97
C TYR A 109 21.93 -2.03 7.85
N GLN A 110 22.21 -1.03 7.03
CA GLN A 110 23.54 -0.41 6.92
C GLN A 110 23.84 0.61 8.04
N GLY A 111 22.92 0.85 8.98
CA GLY A 111 23.07 1.83 10.07
C GLY A 111 22.69 3.26 9.68
N LYS A 112 22.14 3.48 8.49
CA LYS A 112 21.68 4.79 7.98
C LYS A 112 20.20 5.01 8.32
N SER A 113 19.86 5.00 9.61
CA SER A 113 18.47 4.99 10.08
C SER A 113 17.64 6.19 9.60
N ALA A 114 18.21 7.40 9.59
CA ALA A 114 17.51 8.60 9.13
C ALA A 114 17.09 8.50 7.64
N ARG A 115 17.99 8.04 6.78
CA ARG A 115 17.67 7.82 5.35
C ARG A 115 16.66 6.69 5.17
N GLY A 116 16.83 5.60 5.91
CA GLY A 116 15.88 4.49 5.89
C GLY A 116 14.47 4.92 6.31
N LEU A 117 14.34 5.82 7.29
CA LEU A 117 13.06 6.39 7.70
C LEU A 117 12.44 7.24 6.58
N ILE A 118 13.22 8.10 5.91
CA ILE A 118 12.74 8.92 4.79
C ILE A 118 12.17 8.04 3.67
N PHE A 119 12.92 7.01 3.27
CA PHE A 119 12.45 6.09 2.23
C PHE A 119 11.23 5.27 2.64
N SER A 120 11.17 4.82 3.89
CA SER A 120 10.02 4.09 4.43
C SER A 120 8.77 4.97 4.42
N ALA A 121 8.85 6.18 4.96
CA ALA A 121 7.73 7.11 5.05
C ALA A 121 7.30 7.61 3.65
N GLY A 122 8.25 7.95 2.78
CA GLY A 122 7.98 8.40 1.42
C GLY A 122 7.31 7.32 0.58
N SER A 123 7.77 6.06 0.67
CA SER A 123 7.15 4.95 -0.05
C SER A 123 5.77 4.60 0.49
N LEU A 124 5.57 4.70 1.82
CA LEU A 124 4.24 4.54 2.42
C LEU A 124 3.26 5.59 1.91
N ALA A 125 3.66 6.88 1.95
CA ALA A 125 2.83 7.98 1.47
C ALA A 125 2.51 7.83 -0.02
N ALA A 126 3.50 7.49 -0.85
CA ALA A 126 3.30 7.25 -2.28
C ALA A 126 2.43 6.01 -2.54
N GLY A 127 2.56 4.96 -1.73
CA GLY A 127 1.74 3.75 -1.81
C GLY A 127 0.27 4.02 -1.48
N VAL A 128 0.01 4.80 -0.42
CA VAL A 128 -1.36 5.25 -0.07
C VAL A 128 -1.93 6.10 -1.19
N ALA A 129 -1.18 7.06 -1.72
CA ALA A 129 -1.62 7.89 -2.84
C ALA A 129 -1.93 7.07 -4.10
N ALA A 130 -1.07 6.10 -4.45
CA ALA A 130 -1.30 5.22 -5.59
C ALA A 130 -2.56 4.36 -5.43
N LEU A 131 -2.85 3.87 -4.21
CA LEU A 131 -4.10 3.14 -3.92
C LEU A 131 -5.33 4.04 -4.03
N GLU A 132 -5.24 5.28 -3.57
CA GLU A 132 -6.33 6.26 -3.66
C GLU A 132 -6.67 6.57 -5.13
N TYR A 133 -5.67 6.89 -5.94
CA TYR A 133 -5.88 7.13 -7.38
C TYR A 133 -6.32 5.87 -8.12
N TRP A 134 -5.91 4.69 -7.66
CA TRP A 134 -6.46 3.44 -8.17
C TRP A 134 -7.96 3.36 -7.91
N ASN A 135 -8.40 3.68 -6.70
CA ASN A 135 -9.82 3.67 -6.35
C ASN A 135 -10.63 4.65 -7.20
N ARG A 136 -10.17 5.90 -7.30
CA ARG A 136 -10.82 6.93 -8.12
C ARG A 136 -10.97 6.51 -9.58
N TYR A 137 -9.96 5.84 -10.12
CA TYR A 137 -10.04 5.29 -11.46
C TYR A 137 -11.10 4.19 -11.57
N ASP A 138 -11.14 3.23 -10.64
CA ASP A 138 -12.13 2.14 -10.69
C ASP A 138 -13.56 2.69 -10.55
N GLU A 139 -13.78 3.72 -9.71
CA GLU A 139 -15.06 4.40 -9.59
C GLU A 139 -15.46 5.13 -10.88
N ALA A 140 -14.54 5.90 -11.47
CA ALA A 140 -14.79 6.62 -12.72
C ALA A 140 -15.03 5.67 -13.90
N ALA A 141 -14.28 4.56 -13.96
CA ALA A 141 -14.47 3.52 -14.98
C ALA A 141 -15.83 2.83 -14.81
N GLY A 142 -16.20 2.42 -13.59
CA GLY A 142 -17.51 1.81 -13.32
C GLY A 142 -18.68 2.74 -13.66
N ALA A 143 -18.56 4.04 -13.36
CA ALA A 143 -19.58 5.02 -13.75
C ALA A 143 -19.72 5.17 -15.28
N TYR A 144 -18.60 5.14 -16.00
CA TYR A 144 -18.60 5.13 -17.46
C TYR A 144 -19.26 3.86 -18.02
N ASP A 145 -18.92 2.69 -17.49
CA ASP A 145 -19.47 1.40 -17.94
C ASP A 145 -20.99 1.37 -17.75
N LEU A 146 -21.49 1.78 -16.59
CA LEU A 146 -22.94 1.93 -16.32
C LEU A 146 -23.63 2.88 -17.30
N CYS A 147 -22.95 3.97 -17.71
CA CYS A 147 -23.50 4.88 -18.72
C CYS A 147 -23.60 4.22 -20.09
N VAL A 148 -22.58 3.46 -20.48
CA VAL A 148 -22.55 2.71 -21.74
C VAL A 148 -23.68 1.68 -21.77
N GLU A 149 -23.86 0.92 -20.69
CA GLU A 149 -24.97 -0.04 -20.56
C GLU A 149 -26.33 0.63 -20.75
N ARG A 150 -26.57 1.77 -20.09
CA ARG A 150 -27.80 2.57 -20.27
C ARG A 150 -27.95 3.08 -21.70
N PHE A 151 -26.87 3.54 -22.32
CA PHE A 151 -26.88 4.02 -23.71
C PHE A 151 -27.24 2.89 -24.69
N GLU A 152 -26.73 1.69 -24.46
CA GLU A 152 -27.03 0.50 -25.26
C GLU A 152 -28.47 0.02 -25.06
N ALA A 153 -28.98 0.11 -23.82
CA ALA A 153 -30.34 -0.26 -23.46
C ALA A 153 -31.41 0.75 -23.91
N ALA A 154 -31.05 2.03 -24.10
CA ALA A 154 -31.99 3.06 -24.51
C ALA A 154 -32.64 2.74 -25.86
N GLU A 155 -33.95 2.95 -25.97
CA GLU A 155 -34.69 2.68 -27.21
C GLU A 155 -34.91 3.94 -28.05
N SER A 156 -35.01 5.10 -27.38
CA SER A 156 -35.34 6.36 -28.05
C SER A 156 -34.09 7.14 -28.50
N VAL A 157 -34.17 7.76 -29.67
CA VAL A 157 -33.08 8.60 -30.21
C VAL A 157 -32.74 9.78 -29.28
N PRO A 158 -33.72 10.55 -28.74
CA PRO A 158 -33.41 11.68 -27.85
C PRO A 158 -32.69 11.24 -26.57
N GLU A 159 -33.05 10.09 -26.01
CA GLU A 159 -32.39 9.52 -24.84
C GLU A 159 -30.96 9.07 -25.16
N LYS A 160 -30.74 8.41 -26.30
CA LYS A 160 -29.41 8.06 -26.77
C LYS A 160 -28.52 9.29 -26.94
N GLU A 161 -29.03 10.39 -27.48
CA GLU A 161 -28.27 11.63 -27.63
C GLU A 161 -27.86 12.24 -26.28
N ALA A 162 -28.77 12.23 -25.30
CA ALA A 162 -28.50 12.67 -23.93
C ALA A 162 -27.43 11.79 -23.26
N LEU A 163 -27.60 10.47 -23.33
CA LEU A 163 -26.67 9.50 -22.75
C LEU A 163 -25.30 9.54 -23.44
N ALA A 164 -25.24 9.68 -24.77
CA ALA A 164 -23.99 9.82 -25.49
C ALA A 164 -23.17 11.03 -25.01
N SER A 165 -23.84 12.13 -24.67
CA SER A 165 -23.19 13.31 -24.11
C SER A 165 -22.69 13.06 -22.69
N ALA A 166 -23.49 12.39 -21.84
CA ALA A 166 -23.08 11.99 -20.50
C ALA A 166 -21.88 11.02 -20.52
N CYS A 167 -21.92 9.99 -21.37
CA CYS A 167 -20.86 8.98 -21.44
C CYS A 167 -19.55 9.58 -21.96
N ARG A 168 -19.59 10.61 -22.83
CA ARG A 168 -18.39 11.35 -23.24
C ARG A 168 -17.72 12.06 -22.07
N LEU A 169 -18.49 12.69 -21.18
CA LEU A 169 -17.97 13.36 -19.99
C LEU A 169 -17.39 12.35 -19.00
N LEU A 170 -18.10 11.24 -18.76
CA LEU A 170 -17.63 10.17 -17.86
C LEU A 170 -16.37 9.48 -18.39
N ARG A 171 -16.28 9.28 -19.71
CA ARG A 171 -15.07 8.76 -20.36
C ARG A 171 -13.88 9.70 -20.15
N ALA A 172 -14.06 10.99 -20.37
CA ALA A 172 -13.00 11.97 -20.16
C ALA A 172 -12.51 11.95 -18.69
N ASN A 173 -13.43 11.87 -17.74
CA ASN A 173 -13.10 11.72 -16.32
C ASN A 173 -12.32 10.42 -16.03
N ALA A 174 -12.76 9.28 -16.58
CA ALA A 174 -12.06 8.01 -16.41
C ALA A 174 -10.64 8.03 -17.02
N ASP A 175 -10.45 8.70 -18.15
CA ASP A 175 -9.14 8.88 -18.80
C ASP A 175 -8.21 9.78 -17.95
N ASP A 176 -8.74 10.82 -17.32
CA ASP A 176 -7.97 11.67 -16.41
C ASP A 176 -7.57 10.93 -15.13
N GLU A 177 -8.48 10.16 -14.53
CA GLU A 177 -8.16 9.34 -13.35
C GLU A 177 -7.18 8.21 -13.70
N ARG A 178 -7.27 7.63 -14.90
CA ARG A 178 -6.29 6.67 -15.40
C ARG A 178 -4.89 7.28 -15.44
N ARG A 179 -4.78 8.54 -15.87
CA ARG A 179 -3.52 9.28 -15.92
C ARG A 179 -2.98 9.55 -14.52
N ASN A 180 -3.82 9.99 -13.59
CA ASN A 180 -3.43 10.22 -12.19
C ASN A 180 -2.93 8.93 -11.52
N ARG A 181 -3.63 7.81 -11.76
CA ARG A 181 -3.19 6.48 -11.32
C ARG A 181 -1.83 6.11 -11.92
N ALA A 182 -1.63 6.31 -13.22
CA ALA A 182 -0.36 6.00 -13.86
C ALA A 182 0.80 6.86 -13.29
N VAL A 183 0.56 8.15 -13.08
CA VAL A 183 1.54 9.07 -12.48
C VAL A 183 1.89 8.66 -11.05
N SER A 184 0.91 8.35 -10.21
CA SER A 184 1.16 7.96 -8.82
C SER A 184 1.92 6.63 -8.72
N ILE A 185 1.61 5.64 -9.57
CA ILE A 185 2.39 4.39 -9.66
C ILE A 185 3.82 4.67 -10.12
N ALA A 186 4.01 5.55 -11.12
CA ALA A 186 5.34 5.92 -11.58
C ALA A 186 6.16 6.61 -10.48
N VAL A 187 5.54 7.49 -9.67
CA VAL A 187 6.19 8.12 -8.51
C VAL A 187 6.58 7.08 -7.47
N LEU A 188 5.67 6.15 -7.11
CA LEU A 188 5.98 5.06 -6.19
C LEU A 188 7.15 4.21 -6.70
N ALA A 189 7.13 3.83 -7.97
CA ALA A 189 8.20 3.05 -8.60
C ALA A 189 9.52 3.81 -8.61
N ALA A 190 9.51 5.12 -8.86
CA ALA A 190 10.70 5.97 -8.82
C ALA A 190 11.30 6.06 -7.41
N ILE A 191 10.48 6.25 -6.37
CA ILE A 191 10.92 6.26 -4.97
C ILE A 191 11.51 4.89 -4.59
N TRP A 192 10.85 3.80 -4.99
CA TRP A 192 11.32 2.44 -4.70
C TRP A 192 12.64 2.13 -5.42
N GLY A 193 12.75 2.49 -6.70
CA GLY A 193 13.97 2.35 -7.48
C GLY A 193 15.12 3.18 -6.91
N TRP A 194 14.85 4.43 -6.52
CA TRP A 194 15.83 5.30 -5.86
C TRP A 194 16.27 4.72 -4.51
N ASN A 195 15.37 4.14 -3.73
CA ASN A 195 15.71 3.47 -2.48
C ASN A 195 16.69 2.31 -2.70
N CYS A 196 16.43 1.48 -3.71
CA CYS A 196 17.28 0.35 -4.06
C CYS A 196 18.66 0.81 -4.54
N ALA A 197 18.70 1.85 -5.38
CA ALA A 197 19.93 2.45 -5.87
C ALA A 197 20.76 3.06 -4.73
N ASP A 198 20.17 3.85 -3.83
CA ASP A 198 20.86 4.44 -2.67
C ASP A 198 21.45 3.34 -1.77
N THR A 199 20.71 2.24 -1.56
CA THR A 199 21.21 1.11 -0.77
C THR A 199 22.43 0.43 -1.41
N PHE A 200 22.44 0.32 -2.74
CA PHE A 200 23.48 -0.40 -3.47
C PHE A 200 24.74 0.45 -3.66
N PHE A 201 24.59 1.70 -4.09
CA PHE A 201 25.70 2.57 -4.45
C PHE A 201 26.26 3.36 -3.26
N ASP A 202 25.41 3.81 -2.34
CA ASP A 202 25.84 4.51 -1.14
C ASP A 202 25.90 3.55 0.05
N ALA A 203 26.65 2.46 -0.11
CA ALA A 203 27.01 1.59 0.99
C ALA A 203 28.38 2.03 1.54
N GLY A 204 28.41 3.19 2.22
CA GLY A 204 29.59 3.68 2.93
C GLY A 204 30.20 2.61 3.87
N ASP A 205 31.39 2.87 4.40
CA ASP A 205 32.14 1.91 5.22
C ASP A 205 31.24 1.19 6.21
N VAL A 206 31.16 -0.13 6.06
CA VAL A 206 30.33 -1.02 6.87
C VAL A 206 30.81 -0.92 8.31
N ARG A 207 30.14 -0.08 9.11
CA ARG A 207 30.45 0.05 10.53
C ARG A 207 30.09 -1.25 11.23
N VAL A 208 31.11 -1.95 11.72
CA VAL A 208 30.94 -3.08 12.62
C VAL A 208 30.74 -2.50 14.01
N SER A 209 29.49 -2.45 14.48
CA SER A 209 29.21 -2.09 15.87
C SER A 209 29.91 -3.09 16.79
N ARG A 210 30.79 -2.62 17.67
CA ARG A 210 31.45 -3.43 18.70
C ARG A 210 30.94 -3.01 20.07
N TYR A 211 30.34 -3.94 20.80
CA TYR A 211 30.00 -3.77 22.20
C TYR A 211 31.03 -4.54 23.01
N SER A 212 31.54 -3.95 24.09
CA SER A 212 32.37 -4.66 25.06
C SER A 212 31.62 -4.71 26.39
N VAL A 213 31.46 -5.91 26.93
CA VAL A 213 30.98 -6.11 28.29
C VAL A 213 32.21 -6.39 29.16
N GLU A 214 32.44 -5.54 30.15
CA GLU A 214 33.51 -5.68 31.13
C GLU A 214 32.91 -6.20 32.42
N ILE A 215 33.39 -7.36 32.90
CA ILE A 215 32.91 -8.00 34.13
C ILE A 215 34.06 -7.99 35.14
N ASP A 216 33.90 -7.25 36.23
CA ASP A 216 34.83 -7.17 37.37
C ASP A 216 34.15 -7.80 38.61
N PRO A 217 34.89 -8.40 39.57
CA PRO A 217 34.35 -8.80 40.88
C PRO A 217 33.49 -7.76 41.63
N ARG A 218 33.53 -6.48 41.25
CA ARG A 218 32.69 -5.41 41.82
C ARG A 218 31.41 -5.11 41.04
N GLY A 219 31.22 -5.68 39.84
CA GLY A 219 30.04 -5.47 39.00
C GLY A 219 30.28 -5.68 37.50
N ALA A 220 29.22 -5.52 36.70
CA ALA A 220 29.29 -5.57 35.24
C ALA A 220 29.04 -4.19 34.63
N ALA A 221 29.86 -3.79 33.66
CA ALA A 221 29.70 -2.57 32.88
C ALA A 221 29.56 -2.91 31.39
N VAL A 222 28.65 -2.24 30.70
CA VAL A 222 28.51 -2.34 29.24
C VAL A 222 29.05 -1.07 28.63
N ALA A 223 30.14 -1.18 27.87
CA ALA A 223 30.71 -0.08 27.10
C ALA A 223 30.37 -0.25 25.62
N VAL A 224 29.77 0.79 25.03
CA VAL A 224 29.52 0.87 23.58
C VAL A 224 30.76 1.50 22.93
N ARG A 225 31.46 0.77 22.06
CA ARG A 225 32.63 1.26 21.34
C ARG A 225 32.26 1.51 19.87
N PHE A 226 32.37 2.76 19.40
CA PHE A 226 32.03 3.17 18.03
C PHE A 226 33.23 3.15 17.10
#